data_AF-A0A846WXQ8-F1
#
_entry.id   AF-A0A846WXQ8-F1
#
_cell.length_a   1.000
_cell.length_b   1.000
_cell.length_c   1.000
_cell.angle_alpha   90.00
_cell.angle_beta   90.00
_cell.angle_gamma   90.00
#
_symmetry.space_group_name_H-M   'P 1'
#
loop_
_entity.id
_entity.type
_entity.pdbx_description
1 polymer ?
#
loop_
_entity_poly.entity_id
_entity_poly.type
_entity_poly.pdbx_seq_one_letter_code
_entity_poly.pdbx_strand_id
1 'polypeptide(L)'
;MPSTGFFPVVQPEDTAASAIPAADFPTERHQTGSHHALPELGAHDPSVTAGLGAAPSHPGTGEIPRFPAGSPFGAGPQFPGGPAGPAGPVAPVYQPPAYAGAPRRHPWEIPLLVIVILVTLLIYGGAILLAVFGAINEYTLLVLLVPIVLWLGRGVTWASPRVQGIQMTPTQFPEGYRMVREAAARYGMREVPDAFVVLGNGQINAFASGHGFRRFVVVYSDLFEIGGEARDPDALAYIIGHEVGHIAAGHVSYWRQMGSFAMSYLPFIGPALSRSQEYTADNYGYFNQPAGIPGGMGVLGAGKYLGKHVDFDQLADRASTDKGFFTWVVNLLASHPVLTWRAAALRNRTRAGSLWFAPSQPLRGIGGGAVVPAGPVPTYNHQETLAPAPGQVPQGLQVPQGPGGPQSPGGPFGA
;
A
#
# COMPACT_ATOMS: atom_id res chain seq x y z
N MET A 1 -17.28 10.11 -9.34
CA MET A 1 -16.91 8.97 -10.21
C MET A 1 -15.63 8.40 -9.64
N PRO A 2 -15.53 7.14 -9.20
CA PRO A 2 -14.29 6.70 -8.59
C PRO A 2 -13.23 6.53 -9.68
N SER A 3 -12.20 7.39 -9.63
CA SER A 3 -10.85 7.03 -10.03
C SER A 3 -10.35 5.90 -9.11
N THR A 4 -9.40 5.09 -9.58
CA THR A 4 -8.85 3.97 -8.77
C THR A 4 -8.08 4.47 -7.55
N GLY A 5 -7.59 5.70 -7.56
CA GLY A 5 -6.97 6.36 -6.43
C GLY A 5 -7.71 7.64 -6.04
N PHE A 6 -8.46 7.60 -4.95
CA PHE A 6 -8.71 8.78 -4.14
C PHE A 6 -8.26 8.43 -2.73
N PHE A 7 -7.14 9.00 -2.29
CA PHE A 7 -6.71 8.96 -0.90
C PHE A 7 -7.46 10.06 -0.15
N PRO A 8 -8.48 9.76 0.69
CA PRO A 8 -9.03 10.78 1.56
C PRO A 8 -8.02 11.06 2.68
N VAL A 9 -7.23 12.13 2.53
CA VAL A 9 -6.77 12.86 3.71
C VAL A 9 -7.99 13.63 4.18
N VAL A 10 -8.59 13.19 5.29
CA VAL A 10 -9.59 13.99 5.99
C VAL A 10 -8.86 15.26 6.46
N GLN A 11 -9.13 16.39 5.82
CA GLN A 11 -8.85 17.69 6.41
C GLN A 11 -10.09 18.12 7.21
N PRO A 12 -9.93 18.63 8.44
CA PRO A 12 -11.02 19.29 9.14
C PRO A 12 -11.35 20.59 8.41
N GLU A 13 -12.57 20.68 7.89
CA GLU A 13 -13.05 21.87 7.20
C GLU A 13 -13.43 22.95 8.23
N ASP A 14 -12.83 24.13 8.05
CA ASP A 14 -13.23 25.47 8.49
C ASP A 14 -14.23 25.59 9.64
N THR A 15 -13.71 25.73 10.87
CA THR A 15 -14.30 26.62 11.86
C THR A 15 -13.43 27.86 12.00
N ALA A 16 -13.90 28.97 11.44
CA ALA A 16 -13.29 30.28 11.59
C ALA A 16 -13.23 30.71 13.07
N ALA A 17 -12.03 31.06 13.55
CA ALA A 17 -11.76 32.27 14.35
C ALA A 17 -10.31 32.28 14.86
N SER A 18 -9.52 33.20 14.31
CA SER A 18 -8.62 34.13 15.03
C SER A 18 -7.31 34.31 14.27
N ALA A 19 -7.19 35.50 13.67
CA ALA A 19 -6.00 35.98 13.01
C ALA A 19 -4.89 36.25 14.04
N ILE A 20 -3.68 35.75 13.76
CA ILE A 20 -2.44 36.28 14.33
C ILE A 20 -1.58 36.68 13.12
N PRO A 21 -1.13 37.94 13.02
CA PRO A 21 -0.41 38.42 11.84
C PRO A 21 0.99 37.81 11.75
N ALA A 22 1.38 37.46 10.52
CA ALA A 22 2.72 36.99 10.19
C ALA A 22 3.76 38.06 10.52
N ALA A 23 4.73 37.71 11.36
CA ALA A 23 5.95 38.49 11.56
C ALA A 23 6.99 38.09 10.51
N ASP A 24 7.58 39.12 9.90
CA ASP A 24 8.62 39.07 8.88
C ASP A 24 9.81 38.19 9.25
N PHE A 25 10.27 37.36 8.31
CA PHE A 25 11.64 36.82 8.31
C PHE A 25 12.41 37.34 7.08
N PRO A 26 13.66 37.78 7.26
CA PRO A 26 14.40 38.53 6.25
C PRO A 26 14.91 37.63 5.12
N THR A 27 14.82 38.15 3.90
CA THR A 27 15.45 37.61 2.68
C THR A 27 16.96 37.84 2.73
N GLU A 28 17.74 36.77 2.75
CA GLU A 28 19.18 36.85 2.52
C GLU A 28 19.48 37.05 1.03
N ARG A 29 20.39 38.00 0.80
CA ARG A 29 20.76 38.57 -0.49
C ARG A 29 21.64 37.62 -1.29
N HIS A 30 21.36 37.54 -2.58
CA HIS A 30 22.31 37.14 -3.62
C HIS A 30 23.65 37.88 -3.45
N GLN A 31 24.75 37.11 -3.41
CA GLN A 31 26.07 37.58 -3.84
C GLN A 31 26.47 36.82 -5.10
N THR A 32 26.65 37.60 -6.16
CA THR A 32 27.26 37.23 -7.43
C THR A 32 28.77 37.25 -7.30
N GLY A 33 29.44 36.24 -7.84
CA GLY A 33 30.91 36.13 -7.83
C GLY A 33 31.44 35.17 -8.89
N SER A 34 31.69 35.73 -10.07
CA SER A 34 32.77 35.41 -11.04
C SER A 34 32.98 33.96 -11.54
N HIS A 35 32.67 33.78 -12.82
CA HIS A 35 33.50 33.19 -13.88
C HIS A 35 34.59 32.18 -13.49
N HIS A 36 34.39 30.91 -13.88
CA HIS A 36 35.46 30.07 -14.40
C HIS A 36 34.94 29.11 -15.48
N ALA A 37 35.82 28.85 -16.44
CA ALA A 37 35.59 28.38 -17.79
C ALA A 37 35.03 26.95 -17.92
N LEU A 38 34.28 26.76 -19.02
CA LEU A 38 33.90 25.46 -19.59
C LEU A 38 35.14 24.66 -20.02
N PRO A 39 35.14 23.32 -19.86
CA PRO A 39 35.92 22.44 -20.72
C PRO A 39 35.05 21.90 -21.86
N GLU A 40 35.67 21.88 -23.04
CA GLU A 40 35.18 21.48 -24.35
C GLU A 40 34.54 20.08 -24.42
N LEU A 41 33.58 19.96 -25.34
CA LEU A 41 33.11 18.70 -25.91
C LEU A 41 34.28 17.96 -26.59
N GLY A 42 34.65 16.80 -26.03
CA GLY A 42 35.52 15.81 -26.65
C GLY A 42 34.72 14.67 -27.29
N ALA A 43 35.20 14.22 -28.45
CA ALA A 43 34.55 13.33 -29.41
C ALA A 43 34.22 11.90 -28.94
N HIS A 44 33.28 11.30 -29.67
CA HIS A 44 32.76 9.93 -29.60
C HIS A 44 33.84 8.84 -29.57
N ASP A 45 33.70 7.88 -28.64
CA ASP A 45 34.42 6.60 -28.64
C ASP A 45 33.48 5.48 -29.15
N PRO A 46 33.78 4.83 -30.30
CA PRO A 46 32.91 3.83 -30.93
C PRO A 46 33.06 2.39 -30.39
N SER A 47 33.61 2.16 -29.20
CA SER A 47 33.91 0.81 -28.69
C SER A 47 32.80 0.10 -27.89
N VAL A 48 31.54 0.55 -27.93
CA VAL A 48 30.43 -0.08 -27.13
C VAL A 48 29.45 -0.90 -28.00
N THR A 49 29.73 -1.08 -29.29
CA THR A 49 28.85 -1.84 -30.20
C THR A 49 29.60 -2.96 -30.93
N ALA A 50 30.05 -3.98 -30.19
CA ALA A 50 30.40 -5.28 -30.78
C ALA A 50 30.39 -6.37 -29.70
N GLY A 51 29.40 -7.27 -29.74
CA GLY A 51 29.34 -8.38 -28.79
C GLY A 51 28.07 -9.22 -28.78
N LEU A 52 27.39 -9.37 -29.92
CA LEU A 52 26.35 -10.39 -30.09
C LEU A 52 26.72 -11.25 -31.30
N GLY A 53 27.29 -12.43 -31.02
CA GLY A 53 27.46 -13.50 -32.00
C GLY A 53 28.87 -14.09 -32.02
N ALA A 54 29.11 -15.10 -31.19
CA ALA A 54 29.89 -16.30 -31.54
C ALA A 54 29.96 -17.27 -30.35
N ALA A 55 29.83 -18.56 -30.64
CA ALA A 55 29.87 -19.67 -29.69
C ALA A 55 31.27 -19.88 -29.07
N PRO A 56 31.38 -20.43 -27.85
CA PRO A 56 32.68 -20.61 -27.20
C PRO A 56 33.37 -21.91 -27.65
N SER A 57 34.57 -21.77 -28.19
CA SER A 57 35.56 -22.84 -28.38
C SER A 57 36.49 -22.93 -27.16
N HIS A 58 36.62 -24.13 -26.58
CA HIS A 58 37.65 -24.48 -25.59
C HIS A 58 39.07 -24.37 -26.18
N PRO A 59 40.05 -24.01 -25.35
CA PRO A 59 41.00 -25.04 -24.90
C PRO A 59 41.51 -24.89 -23.45
N GLY A 60 41.88 -26.03 -22.85
CA GLY A 60 43.12 -26.13 -22.06
C GLY A 60 43.07 -25.89 -20.55
N THR A 61 42.79 -26.98 -19.81
CA THR A 61 43.54 -27.45 -18.61
C THR A 61 43.88 -26.44 -17.49
N GLY A 62 43.10 -26.47 -16.41
CA GLY A 62 43.45 -25.96 -15.08
C GLY A 62 42.54 -26.59 -14.04
N GLU A 63 43.12 -27.10 -12.96
CA GLU A 63 42.54 -28.03 -11.97
C GLU A 63 41.23 -27.56 -11.30
N ILE A 64 40.27 -28.48 -11.18
CA ILE A 64 39.05 -28.34 -10.36
C ILE A 64 39.26 -29.12 -9.06
N PRO A 65 39.19 -28.50 -7.86
CA PRO A 65 39.18 -29.25 -6.62
C PRO A 65 37.87 -30.05 -6.50
N ARG A 66 37.99 -31.38 -6.51
CA ARG A 66 36.90 -32.33 -6.21
C ARG A 66 36.56 -32.26 -4.72
N PHE A 67 35.34 -31.88 -4.37
CA PHE A 67 34.78 -32.16 -3.06
C PHE A 67 34.29 -33.62 -3.01
N PRO A 68 34.71 -34.44 -2.02
CA PRO A 68 34.25 -35.82 -1.92
C PRO A 68 32.82 -35.88 -1.38
N ALA A 69 31.97 -36.62 -2.09
CA ALA A 69 30.69 -37.11 -1.60
C ALA A 69 30.92 -38.27 -0.62
N GLY A 70 30.27 -38.23 0.55
CA GLY A 70 30.31 -39.32 1.52
C GLY A 70 29.39 -39.09 2.73
N SER A 71 28.16 -39.58 2.61
CA SER A 71 27.39 -40.44 3.55
C SER A 71 27.18 -40.10 5.05
N PRO A 72 26.11 -40.66 5.67
CA PRO A 72 25.35 -40.04 6.76
C PRO A 72 25.62 -40.62 8.17
N PHE A 73 25.09 -39.92 9.19
CA PHE A 73 25.01 -40.29 10.61
C PHE A 73 26.32 -40.31 11.42
N GLY A 74 26.51 -39.26 12.22
CA GLY A 74 27.43 -39.25 13.35
C GLY A 74 26.73 -38.60 14.55
N ALA A 75 26.34 -39.42 15.52
CA ALA A 75 25.82 -38.99 16.81
C ALA A 75 26.91 -38.20 17.56
N GLY A 76 26.63 -36.95 17.91
CA GLY A 76 27.44 -36.14 18.82
C GLY A 76 27.00 -36.33 20.28
N PRO A 77 27.87 -36.07 21.28
CA PRO A 77 27.66 -36.46 22.67
C PRO A 77 26.47 -35.73 23.31
N GLN A 78 25.59 -36.50 23.96
CA GLN A 78 24.54 -35.97 24.84
C GLN A 78 25.17 -35.47 26.15
N PHE A 79 25.15 -34.16 26.37
CA PHE A 79 25.39 -33.56 27.68
C PHE A 79 24.08 -33.51 28.48
N PRO A 80 24.03 -33.93 29.75
CA PRO A 80 22.81 -33.92 30.54
C PRO A 80 22.47 -32.51 31.06
N GLY A 81 21.21 -32.10 30.88
CA GLY A 81 20.46 -31.22 31.78
C GLY A 81 21.04 -29.83 32.07
N GLY A 82 20.73 -28.86 31.21
CA GLY A 82 20.78 -27.42 31.52
C GLY A 82 19.42 -26.76 31.22
N PRO A 83 19.02 -25.70 31.94
CA PRO A 83 17.70 -25.08 31.77
C PRO A 83 17.51 -24.56 30.34
N ALA A 84 16.32 -24.77 29.78
CA ALA A 84 15.96 -24.41 28.43
C ALA A 84 16.30 -22.94 28.13
N GLY A 85 17.31 -22.74 27.26
CA GLY A 85 17.63 -21.42 26.71
C GLY A 85 16.51 -20.89 25.81
N PRO A 86 16.55 -19.59 25.45
CA PRO A 86 15.53 -18.98 24.59
C PRO A 86 15.37 -19.78 23.31
N ALA A 87 14.12 -20.05 22.92
CA ALA A 87 13.77 -20.84 21.74
C ALA A 87 14.64 -20.43 20.55
N GLY A 88 15.37 -21.39 19.97
CA GLY A 88 16.19 -21.16 18.79
C GLY A 88 15.37 -20.60 17.62
N PRO A 89 16.02 -20.05 16.59
CA PRO A 89 15.33 -19.46 15.44
C PRO A 89 14.34 -20.47 14.86
N VAL A 90 13.06 -20.11 14.86
CA VAL A 90 11.98 -20.92 14.30
C VAL A 90 12.31 -21.19 12.83
N ALA A 91 12.41 -22.46 12.46
CA ALA A 91 12.70 -22.83 11.08
C ALA A 91 11.65 -22.24 10.13
N PRO A 92 12.05 -21.65 8.98
CA PRO A 92 11.11 -21.07 8.05
C PRO A 92 10.13 -22.13 7.55
N VAL A 93 8.83 -21.82 7.63
CA VAL A 93 7.80 -22.66 7.02
C VAL A 93 7.71 -22.24 5.57
N TYR A 94 8.22 -23.08 4.68
CA TYR A 94 8.13 -22.81 3.25
C TYR A 94 6.69 -23.05 2.77
N GLN A 95 6.03 -21.99 2.34
CA GLN A 95 4.75 -22.06 1.68
C GLN A 95 4.88 -21.46 0.28
N PRO A 96 4.18 -22.00 -0.73
CA PRO A 96 4.20 -21.42 -2.06
C PRO A 96 3.81 -19.92 -1.98
N PRO A 97 4.68 -19.00 -2.43
CA PRO A 97 4.37 -17.57 -2.41
C PRO A 97 3.42 -17.25 -3.57
N ALA A 98 2.16 -17.67 -3.42
CA ALA A 98 1.13 -17.61 -4.45
C ALA A 98 0.95 -16.21 -5.06
N TYR A 99 1.34 -15.15 -4.35
CA TYR A 99 1.19 -13.76 -4.74
C TYR A 99 2.53 -13.02 -4.94
N ALA A 100 3.66 -13.73 -5.01
CA ALA A 100 4.96 -13.13 -5.34
C ALA A 100 5.35 -13.26 -6.82
N GLY A 101 4.70 -14.17 -7.56
CA GLY A 101 4.92 -14.35 -8.99
C GLY A 101 4.01 -13.47 -9.85
N ALA A 102 3.64 -13.96 -11.03
CA ALA A 102 2.72 -13.26 -11.94
C ALA A 102 1.44 -12.80 -11.20
N PRO A 103 0.93 -11.59 -11.48
CA PRO A 103 -0.16 -11.00 -10.71
C PRO A 103 -1.40 -11.90 -10.68
N ARG A 104 -1.93 -12.13 -9.48
CA ARG A 104 -3.16 -12.90 -9.25
C ARG A 104 -4.25 -12.01 -8.70
N ARG A 105 -5.51 -12.28 -9.06
CA ARG A 105 -6.65 -11.60 -8.46
C ARG A 105 -6.88 -12.07 -7.04
N HIS A 106 -7.36 -11.18 -6.19
CA HIS A 106 -7.89 -11.53 -4.89
C HIS A 106 -9.10 -12.48 -5.07
N PRO A 107 -9.20 -13.59 -4.31
CA PRO A 107 -10.21 -14.62 -4.52
C PRO A 107 -11.65 -14.12 -4.34
N TRP A 108 -11.85 -13.07 -3.53
CA TRP A 108 -13.17 -12.44 -3.34
C TRP A 108 -13.55 -11.41 -4.41
N GLU A 109 -12.63 -11.00 -5.28
CA GLU A 109 -12.91 -9.92 -6.24
C GLU A 109 -14.03 -10.29 -7.22
N ILE A 110 -13.96 -11.48 -7.83
CA ILE A 110 -14.98 -11.93 -8.80
C ILE A 110 -16.31 -12.28 -8.11
N PRO A 111 -16.35 -13.05 -7.00
CA PRO A 111 -17.60 -13.31 -6.30
C PRO A 111 -18.34 -12.04 -5.88
N LEU A 112 -17.64 -11.06 -5.30
CA LEU A 112 -18.24 -9.79 -4.90
C LEU A 112 -18.69 -8.97 -6.12
N LEU A 113 -17.90 -8.96 -7.20
CA LEU A 113 -18.29 -8.31 -8.45
C LEU A 113 -19.59 -8.91 -9.01
N VAL A 114 -19.74 -10.24 -9.00
CA VAL A 114 -20.97 -10.92 -9.46
C VAL A 114 -22.18 -10.49 -8.63
N ILE A 115 -22.05 -10.45 -7.30
CA ILE A 115 -23.14 -9.98 -6.42
C ILE A 115 -23.55 -8.55 -6.79
N VAL A 116 -22.58 -7.64 -6.93
CA VAL A 116 -22.86 -6.24 -7.30
C VAL A 116 -23.50 -6.14 -8.69
N ILE A 117 -23.06 -6.94 -9.66
CA ILE A 117 -23.66 -6.98 -11.01
C ILE A 117 -25.11 -7.45 -10.94
N LEU A 118 -25.41 -8.51 -10.19
CA LEU A 118 -26.78 -9.01 -10.06
C LEU A 118 -27.69 -7.94 -9.43
N VAL A 119 -27.24 -7.24 -8.38
CA VAL A 119 -28.01 -6.13 -7.80
C VAL A 119 -28.20 -5.00 -8.81
N THR A 120 -27.16 -4.66 -9.58
CA THR A 120 -27.24 -3.63 -10.62
C THR A 120 -28.26 -4.02 -11.70
N LEU A 121 -28.27 -5.29 -12.13
CA LEU A 121 -29.24 -5.80 -13.10
C LEU A 121 -30.68 -5.76 -12.56
N LEU A 122 -30.87 -6.07 -11.27
CA LEU A 122 -32.18 -5.94 -10.62
C LEU A 122 -32.67 -4.48 -10.60
N ILE A 123 -31.78 -3.53 -10.31
CA ILE A 123 -32.10 -2.09 -10.31
C ILE A 123 -32.51 -1.62 -11.71
N TYR A 124 -31.70 -1.93 -12.73
CA TYR A 124 -32.04 -1.55 -14.12
C TYR A 124 -33.29 -2.26 -14.63
N GLY A 125 -33.41 -3.57 -14.38
CA GLY A 125 -34.59 -4.35 -14.78
C GLY A 125 -35.87 -3.81 -14.14
N GLY A 126 -35.83 -3.48 -12.85
CA GLY A 126 -36.93 -2.83 -12.13
C GLY A 126 -37.28 -1.47 -12.72
N ALA A 127 -36.29 -0.61 -12.97
CA ALA A 127 -36.50 0.70 -13.57
C ALA A 127 -37.12 0.62 -14.99
N ILE A 128 -36.65 -0.32 -15.81
CA ILE A 128 -37.20 -0.56 -17.15
C ILE A 128 -38.66 -1.04 -17.06
N LEU A 129 -38.96 -2.00 -16.17
CA LEU A 129 -40.32 -2.49 -15.98
C LEU A 129 -41.26 -1.38 -15.53
N LEU A 130 -40.86 -0.58 -14.53
CA LEU A 130 -41.64 0.57 -14.07
C LEU A 130 -41.91 1.56 -15.21
N ALA A 131 -40.90 1.85 -16.03
CA ALA A 131 -41.06 2.72 -17.20
C ALA A 131 -42.02 2.15 -18.24
N VAL A 132 -41.97 0.85 -18.53
CA VAL A 132 -42.88 0.16 -19.46
C VAL A 132 -44.34 0.24 -19.01
N PHE A 133 -44.60 0.16 -17.70
CA PHE A 133 -45.94 0.31 -17.13
C PHE A 133 -46.37 1.77 -16.91
N GLY A 134 -45.61 2.75 -17.43
CA GLY A 134 -45.94 4.17 -17.32
C GLY A 134 -45.63 4.80 -15.96
N ALA A 135 -45.00 4.07 -15.03
CA ALA A 135 -44.56 4.57 -13.73
C ALA A 135 -43.19 5.27 -13.82
N ILE A 136 -43.11 6.30 -14.66
CA ILE A 136 -41.90 7.12 -14.83
C ILE A 136 -41.94 8.25 -13.80
N ASN A 137 -41.03 8.19 -12.82
CA ASN A 137 -40.76 9.27 -11.88
C ASN A 137 -39.29 9.68 -11.93
N GLU A 138 -38.91 10.66 -11.12
CA GLU A 138 -37.53 11.19 -11.05
C GLU A 138 -36.50 10.10 -10.74
N TYR A 139 -36.81 9.13 -9.88
CA TYR A 139 -35.92 8.04 -9.52
C TYR A 139 -35.71 7.04 -10.65
N THR A 140 -36.80 6.64 -11.34
CA THR A 140 -36.73 5.78 -12.52
C THR A 140 -35.90 6.44 -13.61
N LEU A 141 -36.14 7.74 -13.85
CA LEU A 141 -35.38 8.51 -14.84
C LEU A 141 -33.90 8.61 -14.46
N LEU A 142 -33.59 8.88 -13.18
CA LEU A 142 -32.22 8.95 -12.68
C LEU A 142 -31.46 7.65 -12.97
N VAL A 143 -32.05 6.49 -12.63
CA VAL A 143 -31.44 5.18 -12.87
C VAL A 143 -31.19 4.95 -14.36
N LEU A 144 -32.16 5.26 -15.22
CA LEU A 144 -32.03 5.08 -16.67
C LEU A 144 -30.98 6.01 -17.31
N LEU A 145 -30.72 7.18 -16.71
CA LEU A 145 -29.71 8.13 -17.18
C LEU A 145 -28.28 7.82 -16.71
N VAL A 146 -28.11 6.91 -15.74
CA VAL A 146 -26.79 6.54 -15.20
C VAL A 146 -25.78 6.19 -16.29
N PRO A 147 -26.06 5.38 -17.33
CA PRO A 147 -25.07 5.05 -18.36
C PRO A 147 -24.54 6.28 -19.11
N ILE A 148 -25.41 7.27 -19.36
CA ILE A 148 -25.08 8.53 -20.03
C ILE A 148 -24.23 9.40 -19.10
N VAL A 149 -24.65 9.56 -17.84
CA VAL A 149 -23.92 10.33 -16.83
C VAL A 149 -22.52 9.71 -16.60
N LEU A 150 -22.43 8.39 -16.47
CA LEU A 150 -21.18 7.64 -16.37
C LEU A 150 -20.28 7.88 -17.58
N TRP A 151 -20.84 7.81 -18.79
CA TRP A 151 -20.09 8.06 -20.02
C TRP A 151 -19.55 9.50 -20.08
N LEU A 152 -20.39 10.50 -19.80
CA LEU A 152 -20.01 11.92 -19.78
C LEU A 152 -18.92 12.21 -18.74
N GLY A 153 -19.12 11.79 -17.49
CA GLY A 153 -18.14 12.03 -16.44
C GLY A 153 -16.80 11.37 -16.73
N ARG A 154 -16.80 10.16 -17.30
CA ARG A 154 -15.55 9.50 -17.75
C ARG A 154 -14.89 10.25 -18.91
N GLY A 155 -15.68 10.79 -19.84
CA GLY A 155 -15.17 11.64 -20.92
C GLY A 155 -14.45 12.87 -20.37
N VAL A 156 -15.06 13.55 -19.39
CA VAL A 156 -14.44 14.69 -18.69
C VAL A 156 -13.18 14.27 -17.92
N THR A 157 -13.21 13.17 -17.17
CA THR A 157 -12.04 12.65 -16.45
C THR A 157 -10.89 12.28 -17.39
N TRP A 158 -11.18 11.83 -18.61
CA TRP A 158 -10.17 11.58 -19.64
C TRP A 158 -9.64 12.85 -20.29
N ALA A 159 -10.52 13.83 -20.56
CA ALA A 159 -10.16 15.08 -21.19
C ALA A 159 -9.34 16.00 -20.27
N SER A 160 -9.70 16.07 -18.98
CA SER A 160 -9.09 16.97 -18.01
C SER A 160 -7.55 16.92 -17.95
N PRO A 161 -6.89 15.76 -17.69
CA PRO A 161 -5.43 15.69 -17.64
C PRO A 161 -4.76 16.00 -18.99
N ARG A 162 -5.47 15.90 -20.12
CA ARG A 162 -4.93 16.23 -21.45
C ARG A 162 -4.84 17.75 -21.67
N VAL A 163 -5.70 18.52 -21.02
CA VAL A 163 -5.75 19.99 -21.18
C VAL A 163 -5.18 20.75 -19.98
N GLN A 164 -5.12 20.11 -18.80
CA GLN A 164 -4.61 20.70 -17.56
C GLN A 164 -3.32 20.03 -17.04
N GLY A 165 -2.98 18.84 -17.53
CA GLY A 165 -1.80 18.08 -17.11
C GLY A 165 -0.66 18.16 -18.11
N ILE A 166 0.52 17.74 -17.67
CA ILE A 166 1.74 17.65 -18.48
C ILE A 166 1.90 16.19 -18.91
N GLN A 167 1.80 15.92 -20.21
CA GLN A 167 1.92 14.55 -20.73
C GLN A 167 3.33 13.99 -20.51
N MET A 168 3.45 12.74 -20.07
CA MET A 168 4.73 12.04 -20.03
C MET A 168 5.04 11.47 -21.43
N THR A 169 6.24 11.75 -21.93
CA THR A 169 6.74 11.32 -23.25
C THR A 169 8.20 10.86 -23.14
N PRO A 170 8.81 10.30 -24.19
CA PRO A 170 10.23 9.93 -24.17
C PRO A 170 11.19 11.08 -23.83
N THR A 171 10.77 12.34 -24.02
CA THR A 171 11.59 13.53 -23.78
C THR A 171 11.06 14.41 -22.64
N GLN A 172 9.83 14.19 -22.18
CA GLN A 172 9.18 14.95 -21.10
C GLN A 172 8.76 13.99 -19.99
N PHE A 173 9.34 14.12 -18.79
CA PHE A 173 9.27 13.08 -17.75
C PHE A 173 9.68 11.68 -18.26
N PRO A 174 10.88 11.54 -18.86
CA PRO A 174 11.32 10.30 -19.52
C PRO A 174 11.33 9.08 -18.58
N GLU A 175 11.63 9.31 -17.30
CA GLU A 175 11.65 8.26 -16.28
C GLU A 175 10.23 7.72 -15.98
N GLY A 176 9.27 8.60 -15.71
CA GLY A 176 7.87 8.20 -15.47
C GLY A 176 7.25 7.54 -16.70
N TYR A 177 7.53 8.07 -17.89
CA TYR A 177 7.15 7.46 -19.16
C TYR A 177 7.70 6.03 -19.30
N ARG A 178 8.98 5.83 -18.98
CA ARG A 178 9.62 4.50 -18.99
C ARG A 178 8.96 3.55 -17.99
N MET A 179 8.70 3.99 -16.75
CA MET A 179 8.05 3.18 -15.71
C MET A 179 6.66 2.68 -16.16
N VAL A 180 5.84 3.55 -16.76
CA VAL A 180 4.51 3.18 -17.28
C VAL A 180 4.64 2.15 -18.41
N ARG A 181 5.56 2.38 -19.35
CA ARG A 181 5.81 1.46 -20.48
C ARG A 181 6.30 0.10 -20.01
N GLU A 182 7.24 0.07 -19.07
CA GLU A 182 7.78 -1.17 -18.51
C GLU A 182 6.72 -1.95 -17.73
N ALA A 183 5.90 -1.29 -16.92
CA ALA A 183 4.77 -1.92 -16.23
C ALA A 183 3.78 -2.51 -17.25
N ALA A 184 3.38 -1.74 -18.27
CA ALA A 184 2.46 -2.20 -19.31
C ALA A 184 3.01 -3.43 -20.05
N ALA A 185 4.31 -3.41 -20.41
CA ALA A 185 4.98 -4.54 -21.06
C ALA A 185 5.04 -5.77 -20.15
N ARG A 186 5.42 -5.61 -18.86
CA ARG A 186 5.46 -6.70 -17.87
C ARG A 186 4.11 -7.35 -17.66
N TYR A 187 3.01 -6.61 -17.80
CA TYR A 187 1.66 -7.13 -17.65
C TYR A 187 1.05 -7.67 -18.94
N GLY A 188 1.81 -7.68 -20.05
CA GLY A 188 1.36 -8.18 -21.34
C GLY A 188 0.28 -7.31 -21.99
N MET A 189 0.27 -6.01 -21.71
CA MET A 189 -0.70 -5.09 -22.31
C MET A 189 -0.36 -4.82 -23.78
N ARG A 190 -1.39 -4.85 -24.64
CA ARG A 190 -1.23 -4.57 -26.08
C ARG A 190 -0.87 -3.11 -26.38
N GLU A 191 -1.37 -2.20 -25.55
CA GLU A 191 -1.17 -0.75 -25.70
C GLU A 191 -0.67 -0.18 -24.38
N VAL A 192 0.30 0.72 -24.46
CA VAL A 192 0.79 1.47 -23.30
C VAL A 192 -0.23 2.57 -22.98
N PRO A 193 -0.69 2.71 -21.72
CA PRO A 193 -1.57 3.81 -21.33
C PRO A 193 -0.91 5.18 -21.55
N ASP A 194 -1.71 6.19 -21.92
CA ASP A 194 -1.25 7.58 -21.85
C ASP A 194 -0.93 7.92 -20.38
N ALA A 195 0.07 8.77 -20.13
CA ALA A 195 0.44 9.15 -18.77
C ALA A 195 0.58 10.67 -18.64
N PHE A 196 0.11 11.23 -17.54
CA PHE A 196 0.12 12.66 -17.28
C PHE A 196 0.60 12.96 -15.86
N VAL A 197 1.38 14.02 -15.71
CA VAL A 197 1.67 14.68 -14.43
C VAL A 197 0.63 15.77 -14.22
N VAL A 198 -0.02 15.79 -13.06
CA VAL A 198 -0.93 16.87 -12.65
C VAL A 198 -0.44 17.46 -11.34
N LEU A 199 -0.65 18.75 -11.12
CA LEU A 199 -0.27 19.41 -9.88
C LEU A 199 -1.08 18.83 -8.70
N GLY A 200 -0.38 18.33 -7.67
CA GLY A 200 -1.02 17.72 -6.50
C GLY A 200 -1.30 18.67 -5.33
N ASN A 201 -0.64 19.84 -5.28
CA ASN A 201 -0.80 20.84 -4.20
C ASN A 201 -0.68 20.25 -2.79
N GLY A 202 0.31 19.37 -2.56
CA GLY A 202 0.53 18.72 -1.27
C GLY A 202 -0.21 17.39 -1.11
N GLN A 203 -1.10 17.02 -2.04
CA GLN A 203 -1.77 15.73 -2.04
C GLN A 203 -0.92 14.67 -2.75
N ILE A 204 -0.73 13.54 -2.06
CA ILE A 204 -0.13 12.34 -2.65
C ILE A 204 -1.24 11.54 -3.32
N ASN A 205 -1.24 11.49 -4.66
CA ASN A 205 -2.19 10.67 -5.38
C ASN A 205 -1.68 10.24 -6.77
N ALA A 206 -2.08 9.06 -7.19
CA ALA A 206 -2.05 8.62 -8.58
C ALA A 206 -3.34 7.85 -8.85
N PHE A 207 -3.78 7.84 -10.10
CA PHE A 207 -4.91 7.02 -10.48
C PHE A 207 -4.84 6.56 -11.93
N ALA A 208 -5.47 5.43 -12.21
CA ALA A 208 -5.76 4.96 -13.53
C ALA A 208 -7.24 5.13 -13.90
N SER A 209 -7.51 5.40 -15.17
CA SER A 209 -8.86 5.41 -15.72
C SER A 209 -8.87 5.13 -17.22
N GLY A 210 -10.03 5.26 -17.84
CA GLY A 210 -10.19 5.09 -19.27
C GLY A 210 -11.47 5.73 -19.79
N HIS A 211 -11.57 5.82 -21.10
CA HIS A 211 -12.79 6.20 -21.80
C HIS A 211 -12.79 5.55 -23.18
N GLY A 212 -13.88 4.85 -23.53
CA GLY A 212 -13.91 3.96 -24.70
C GLY A 212 -12.76 2.93 -24.66
N PHE A 213 -11.94 2.89 -25.71
CA PHE A 213 -10.76 2.02 -25.80
C PHE A 213 -9.49 2.64 -25.22
N ARG A 214 -9.49 3.93 -24.85
CA ARG A 214 -8.32 4.63 -24.32
C ARG A 214 -8.11 4.33 -22.85
N ARG A 215 -6.85 4.21 -22.43
CA ARG A 215 -6.44 4.00 -21.05
C ARG A 215 -5.37 5.02 -20.69
N PHE A 216 -5.41 5.50 -19.46
CA PHE A 216 -4.45 6.49 -19.01
C PHE A 216 -4.20 6.41 -17.51
N VAL A 217 -3.03 6.90 -17.11
CA VAL A 217 -2.59 7.07 -15.73
C VAL A 217 -2.32 8.55 -15.48
N VAL A 218 -2.71 9.02 -14.31
CA VAL A 218 -2.39 10.36 -13.81
C VAL A 218 -1.58 10.19 -12.54
N VAL A 219 -0.46 10.91 -12.45
CA VAL A 219 0.41 10.91 -11.27
C VAL A 219 0.53 12.35 -10.79
N TYR A 220 0.24 12.60 -9.51
CA TYR A 220 0.39 13.95 -8.97
C TYR A 220 1.87 14.31 -8.83
N SER A 221 2.21 15.59 -9.02
CA SER A 221 3.57 16.12 -8.92
C SER A 221 4.27 15.71 -7.62
N ASP A 222 3.52 15.69 -6.52
CA ASP A 222 3.98 15.34 -5.18
C ASP A 222 4.53 13.90 -5.08
N LEU A 223 4.15 13.00 -6.00
CA LEU A 223 4.73 11.65 -6.09
C LEU A 223 6.11 11.63 -6.76
N PHE A 224 6.42 12.61 -7.62
CA PHE A 224 7.76 12.74 -8.19
C PHE A 224 8.78 13.30 -7.20
N GLU A 225 8.29 13.90 -6.11
CA GLU A 225 9.05 14.47 -4.99
C GLU A 225 9.14 13.52 -3.78
N ILE A 226 8.68 12.27 -3.91
CA ILE A 226 8.76 11.29 -2.81
C ILE A 226 10.20 11.21 -2.30
N GLY A 227 10.41 11.71 -1.07
CA GLY A 227 11.67 11.65 -0.31
C GLY A 227 12.48 12.96 -0.17
N GLY A 228 12.07 14.08 -0.78
CA GLY A 228 12.84 15.34 -0.74
C GLY A 228 14.03 15.33 -1.71
N GLU A 229 15.22 15.83 -1.32
CA GLU A 229 16.47 15.76 -2.13
C GLU A 229 16.82 14.33 -2.60
N ALA A 230 16.19 13.29 -2.04
CA ALA A 230 16.31 11.89 -2.42
C ALA A 230 14.98 11.35 -2.93
N ARG A 231 14.76 11.46 -4.24
CA ARG A 231 13.71 10.73 -4.99
C ARG A 231 13.79 9.23 -4.66
N ASP A 232 12.67 8.58 -4.32
CA ASP A 232 12.57 7.11 -4.26
C ASP A 232 11.95 6.56 -5.57
N PRO A 233 12.76 6.23 -6.59
CA PRO A 233 12.27 5.72 -7.86
C PRO A 233 11.61 4.34 -7.73
N ASP A 234 11.99 3.54 -6.73
CA ASP A 234 11.42 2.21 -6.53
C ASP A 234 9.99 2.31 -6.00
N ALA A 235 9.75 3.19 -5.03
CA ALA A 235 8.41 3.49 -4.54
C ALA A 235 7.50 4.05 -5.65
N LEU A 236 8.02 4.97 -6.46
CA LEU A 236 7.26 5.51 -7.59
C LEU A 236 6.95 4.42 -8.63
N ALA A 237 7.91 3.55 -8.96
CA ALA A 237 7.69 2.43 -9.87
C ALA A 237 6.69 1.40 -9.31
N TYR A 238 6.66 1.17 -7.99
CA TYR A 238 5.62 0.37 -7.34
C TYR A 238 4.23 0.99 -7.52
N ILE A 239 4.09 2.30 -7.24
CA ILE A 239 2.81 3.03 -7.34
C ILE A 239 2.33 3.07 -8.80
N ILE A 240 3.20 3.39 -9.76
CA ILE A 240 2.86 3.35 -11.18
C ILE A 240 2.48 1.93 -11.60
N GLY A 241 3.23 0.92 -11.13
CA GLY A 241 2.91 -0.48 -11.38
C GLY A 241 1.52 -0.86 -10.85
N HIS A 242 1.14 -0.38 -9.68
CA HIS A 242 -0.18 -0.57 -9.08
C HIS A 242 -1.29 0.06 -9.95
N GLU A 243 -1.14 1.32 -10.36
CA GLU A 243 -2.13 2.01 -11.20
C GLU A 243 -2.28 1.38 -12.59
N VAL A 244 -1.16 1.05 -13.25
CA VAL A 244 -1.19 0.30 -14.52
C VAL A 244 -1.81 -1.10 -14.29
N GLY A 245 -1.63 -1.66 -13.09
CA GLY A 245 -2.26 -2.90 -12.64
C GLY A 245 -3.78 -2.84 -12.62
N HIS A 246 -4.37 -1.73 -12.20
CA HIS A 246 -5.83 -1.52 -12.33
C HIS A 246 -6.30 -1.57 -13.79
N ILE A 247 -5.49 -1.08 -14.72
CA ILE A 247 -5.80 -1.14 -16.15
C ILE A 247 -5.72 -2.58 -16.65
N ALA A 248 -4.62 -3.26 -16.36
CA ALA A 248 -4.39 -4.66 -16.76
C ALA A 248 -5.43 -5.61 -16.17
N ALA A 249 -5.83 -5.39 -14.91
CA ALA A 249 -6.89 -6.13 -14.24
C ALA A 249 -8.31 -5.74 -14.72
N GLY A 250 -8.46 -4.82 -15.68
CA GLY A 250 -9.75 -4.40 -16.21
C GLY A 250 -10.61 -3.61 -15.22
N HIS A 251 -10.02 -3.08 -14.15
CA HIS A 251 -10.75 -2.35 -13.12
C HIS A 251 -11.35 -1.05 -13.63
N VAL A 252 -10.67 -0.44 -14.60
CA VAL A 252 -11.09 0.80 -15.25
C VAL A 252 -12.03 0.57 -16.46
N SER A 253 -12.50 -0.66 -16.68
CA SER A 253 -13.39 -0.99 -17.81
C SER A 253 -14.75 -0.28 -17.67
N TYR A 254 -15.23 0.32 -18.77
CA TYR A 254 -16.55 0.96 -18.81
C TYR A 254 -17.67 -0.01 -18.45
N TRP A 255 -17.69 -1.20 -19.09
CA TRP A 255 -18.71 -2.21 -18.82
C TRP A 255 -18.68 -2.72 -17.39
N ARG A 256 -17.48 -2.82 -16.81
CA ARG A 256 -17.34 -3.20 -15.40
C ARG A 256 -17.93 -2.13 -14.49
N GLN A 257 -17.61 -0.86 -14.72
CA GLN A 257 -18.14 0.26 -13.91
C GLN A 257 -19.65 0.42 -14.04
N MET A 258 -20.19 0.26 -15.26
CA MET A 258 -21.62 0.28 -15.49
C MET A 258 -22.31 -0.89 -14.79
N GLY A 259 -21.76 -2.10 -14.92
CA GLY A 259 -22.26 -3.30 -14.23
C GLY A 259 -22.06 -3.25 -12.71
N SER A 260 -21.15 -2.42 -12.21
CA SER A 260 -20.90 -2.23 -10.78
C SER A 260 -21.50 -0.93 -10.24
N PHE A 261 -22.48 -0.33 -10.91
CA PHE A 261 -23.10 0.92 -10.45
C PHE A 261 -23.67 0.80 -9.03
N ALA A 262 -24.30 -0.35 -8.71
CA ALA A 262 -24.86 -0.59 -7.38
C ALA A 262 -23.82 -0.63 -6.24
N MET A 263 -22.52 -0.72 -6.57
CA MET A 263 -21.43 -0.85 -5.60
C MET A 263 -21.46 0.24 -4.52
N SER A 264 -21.69 1.50 -4.92
CA SER A 264 -21.71 2.65 -3.99
C SER A 264 -22.89 2.64 -3.02
N TYR A 265 -23.91 1.81 -3.26
CA TYR A 265 -25.13 1.74 -2.45
C TYR A 265 -25.19 0.48 -1.58
N LEU A 266 -24.26 -0.47 -1.77
CA LEU A 266 -24.21 -1.71 -1.00
C LEU A 266 -23.24 -1.56 0.17
N PRO A 267 -23.74 -1.31 1.41
CA PRO A 267 -22.87 -1.22 2.56
C PRO A 267 -22.09 -2.53 2.72
N PHE A 268 -20.82 -2.40 3.11
CA PHE A 268 -19.88 -3.49 3.36
C PHE A 268 -19.44 -4.27 2.11
N ILE A 269 -20.36 -4.67 1.22
CA ILE A 269 -20.05 -5.39 -0.03
C ILE A 269 -19.34 -4.49 -1.04
N GLY A 270 -19.84 -3.26 -1.22
CA GLY A 270 -19.19 -2.27 -2.08
C GLY A 270 -17.75 -1.99 -1.65
N PRO A 271 -17.54 -1.55 -0.40
CA PRO A 271 -16.19 -1.39 0.16
C PRO A 271 -15.35 -2.67 0.09
N ALA A 272 -15.89 -3.86 0.37
CA ALA A 272 -15.15 -5.11 0.27
C ALA A 272 -14.71 -5.43 -1.18
N LEU A 273 -15.57 -5.18 -2.17
CA LEU A 273 -15.20 -5.30 -3.57
C LEU A 273 -14.05 -4.33 -3.90
N SER A 274 -14.14 -3.08 -3.44
CA SER A 274 -13.09 -2.07 -3.61
C SER A 274 -11.76 -2.56 -3.03
N ARG A 275 -11.75 -2.97 -1.75
CA ARG A 275 -10.54 -3.50 -1.09
C ARG A 275 -9.95 -4.72 -1.78
N SER A 276 -10.80 -5.61 -2.32
CA SER A 276 -10.31 -6.77 -3.08
C SER A 276 -9.63 -6.38 -4.40
N GLN A 277 -10.09 -5.32 -5.06
CA GLN A 277 -9.47 -4.77 -6.27
C GLN A 277 -8.13 -4.10 -5.96
N GLU A 278 -8.04 -3.40 -4.83
CA GLU A 278 -6.78 -2.83 -4.34
C GLU A 278 -5.75 -3.92 -4.04
N TYR A 279 -6.12 -5.02 -3.37
CA TYR A 279 -5.20 -6.14 -3.17
C TYR A 279 -4.76 -6.78 -4.49
N THR A 280 -5.64 -6.87 -5.48
CA THR A 280 -5.25 -7.30 -6.82
C THR A 280 -4.24 -6.34 -7.45
N ALA A 281 -4.48 -5.03 -7.40
CA ALA A 281 -3.57 -4.03 -7.93
C ALA A 281 -2.23 -3.98 -7.17
N ASP A 282 -2.24 -4.23 -5.86
CA ASP A 282 -1.03 -4.45 -5.05
C ASP A 282 -0.20 -5.63 -5.55
N ASN A 283 -0.84 -6.70 -6.05
CA ASN A 283 -0.12 -7.82 -6.66
C ASN A 283 0.57 -7.43 -7.97
N TYR A 284 -0.01 -6.50 -8.73
CA TYR A 284 0.64 -5.91 -9.91
C TYR A 284 1.80 -5.01 -9.50
N GLY A 285 1.58 -4.08 -8.57
CA GLY A 285 2.65 -3.22 -8.03
C GLY A 285 3.82 -4.02 -7.46
N TYR A 286 3.52 -5.06 -6.67
CA TYR A 286 4.50 -6.01 -6.16
C TYR A 286 5.30 -6.67 -7.28
N PHE A 287 4.62 -7.23 -8.29
CA PHE A 287 5.28 -7.90 -9.41
C PHE A 287 6.16 -6.95 -10.24
N ASN A 288 5.79 -5.66 -10.30
CA ASN A 288 6.54 -4.64 -11.01
C ASN A 288 7.80 -4.21 -10.26
N GLN A 289 7.66 -3.84 -8.98
CA GLN A 289 8.77 -3.36 -8.16
C GLN A 289 8.59 -3.73 -6.67
N PRO A 290 9.03 -4.95 -6.25
CA PRO A 290 8.92 -5.37 -4.86
C PRO A 290 9.72 -4.48 -3.89
N ALA A 291 10.87 -3.97 -4.33
CA ALA A 291 11.74 -3.11 -3.50
C ALA A 291 11.08 -1.78 -3.14
N GLY A 292 10.10 -1.32 -3.93
CA GLY A 292 9.39 -0.06 -3.71
C GLY A 292 8.29 -0.12 -2.64
N ILE A 293 8.00 -1.30 -2.09
CA ILE A 293 6.90 -1.49 -1.14
C ILE A 293 7.10 -0.71 0.16
N PRO A 294 8.26 -0.77 0.85
CA PRO A 294 8.46 -0.02 2.09
C PRO A 294 8.29 1.49 1.88
N GLY A 295 8.93 2.05 0.84
CA GLY A 295 8.82 3.46 0.48
C GLY A 295 7.39 3.83 0.09
N GLY A 296 6.72 3.03 -0.74
CA GLY A 296 5.33 3.23 -1.15
C GLY A 296 4.38 3.27 0.05
N MET A 297 4.45 2.29 0.96
CA MET A 297 3.62 2.27 2.17
C MET A 297 3.97 3.42 3.12
N GLY A 298 5.26 3.80 3.22
CA GLY A 298 5.69 4.95 3.98
C GLY A 298 5.05 6.25 3.48
N VAL A 299 5.05 6.45 2.16
CA VAL A 299 4.40 7.63 1.54
C VAL A 299 2.88 7.61 1.75
N LEU A 300 2.23 6.46 1.62
CA LEU A 300 0.79 6.35 1.87
C LEU A 300 0.42 6.61 3.34
N GLY A 301 1.29 6.21 4.27
CA GLY A 301 1.04 6.36 5.70
C GLY A 301 1.42 7.72 6.29
N ALA A 302 2.51 8.33 5.80
CA ALA A 302 3.11 9.51 6.40
C ALA A 302 3.47 10.62 5.40
N GLY A 303 3.11 10.47 4.12
CA GLY A 303 3.33 11.47 3.08
C GLY A 303 4.78 11.55 2.57
N LYS A 304 5.01 12.46 1.61
CA LYS A 304 6.30 12.57 0.89
C LYS A 304 7.51 12.95 1.74
N TYR A 305 7.31 13.60 2.89
CA TYR A 305 8.40 14.06 3.77
C TYR A 305 8.72 13.09 4.91
N LEU A 306 7.71 12.48 5.52
CA LEU A 306 7.88 11.62 6.69
C LEU A 306 7.90 10.13 6.33
N GLY A 307 7.55 9.75 5.09
CA GLY A 307 7.48 8.35 4.67
C GLY A 307 8.75 7.54 4.92
N LYS A 308 9.93 8.17 4.80
CA LYS A 308 11.23 7.53 5.09
C LYS A 308 11.45 7.16 6.56
N HIS A 309 10.68 7.75 7.47
CA HIS A 309 10.73 7.43 8.91
C HIS A 309 9.77 6.30 9.29
N VAL A 310 8.98 5.80 8.34
CA VAL A 310 8.06 4.69 8.58
C VAL A 310 8.83 3.37 8.51
N ASP A 311 8.87 2.66 9.64
CA ASP A 311 9.30 1.26 9.65
C ASP A 311 8.17 0.38 9.07
N PHE A 312 8.41 -0.15 7.88
CA PHE A 312 7.46 -1.01 7.17
C PHE A 312 7.14 -2.30 7.93
N ASP A 313 8.11 -2.90 8.60
CA ASP A 313 7.91 -4.15 9.34
C ASP A 313 7.09 -3.91 10.61
N GLN A 314 7.37 -2.83 11.33
CA GLN A 314 6.56 -2.42 12.48
C GLN A 314 5.12 -2.09 12.05
N LEU A 315 4.94 -1.38 10.94
CA LEU A 315 3.62 -1.07 10.37
C LEU A 315 2.85 -2.36 10.02
N ALA A 316 3.51 -3.35 9.42
CA ALA A 316 2.91 -4.62 9.06
C ALA A 316 2.61 -5.51 10.28
N ASP A 317 3.46 -5.49 11.32
CA ASP A 317 3.25 -6.23 12.58
C ASP A 317 1.94 -5.78 13.25
N ARG A 318 1.63 -4.47 13.19
CA ARG A 318 0.39 -3.88 13.74
C ARG A 318 -0.90 -4.48 13.22
N ALA A 319 -0.91 -5.05 12.01
CA ALA A 319 -2.10 -5.71 11.46
C ALA A 319 -2.61 -6.85 12.35
N SER A 320 -1.69 -7.52 13.06
CA SER A 320 -1.99 -8.67 13.91
C SER A 320 -2.10 -8.33 15.40
N THR A 321 -1.61 -7.17 15.83
CA THR A 321 -1.63 -6.73 17.24
C THR A 321 -2.77 -5.76 17.52
N ASP A 322 -3.10 -4.87 16.59
CA ASP A 322 -4.13 -3.84 16.76
C ASP A 322 -5.52 -4.44 16.48
N LYS A 323 -5.98 -5.30 17.38
CA LYS A 323 -7.28 -5.96 17.27
C LYS A 323 -8.31 -5.26 18.14
N GLY A 324 -9.57 -5.33 17.72
CA GLY A 324 -10.68 -4.77 18.46
C GLY A 324 -11.91 -4.60 17.57
N PHE A 325 -13.07 -4.45 18.20
CA PHE A 325 -14.34 -4.25 17.50
C PHE A 325 -14.28 -3.02 16.57
N PHE A 326 -13.77 -1.89 17.06
CA PHE A 326 -13.70 -0.67 16.26
C PHE A 326 -12.65 -0.73 15.15
N THR A 327 -11.51 -1.41 15.34
CA THR A 327 -10.57 -1.65 14.23
C THR A 327 -11.23 -2.49 13.11
N TRP A 328 -12.05 -3.47 13.50
CA TRP A 328 -12.83 -4.27 12.55
C TRP A 328 -13.87 -3.41 11.81
N VAL A 329 -14.59 -2.53 12.50
CA VAL A 329 -15.54 -1.59 11.89
C VAL A 329 -14.85 -0.64 10.91
N VAL A 330 -13.69 -0.08 11.27
CA VAL A 330 -12.90 0.78 10.38
C VAL A 330 -12.54 0.04 9.09
N ASN A 331 -12.05 -1.20 9.18
CA ASN A 331 -11.81 -2.02 8.00
C ASN A 331 -13.09 -2.29 7.19
N LEU A 332 -14.20 -2.58 7.86
CA LEU A 332 -15.47 -2.89 7.20
C LEU A 332 -15.97 -1.73 6.32
N LEU A 333 -15.81 -0.50 6.80
CA LEU A 333 -16.24 0.74 6.13
C LEU A 333 -15.21 1.29 5.14
N ALA A 334 -13.94 0.90 5.21
CA ALA A 334 -12.88 1.43 4.36
C ALA A 334 -13.03 0.98 2.89
N SER A 335 -12.91 1.92 1.96
CA SER A 335 -12.88 1.65 0.50
C SER A 335 -11.54 1.07 0.03
N HIS A 336 -10.48 1.27 0.81
CA HIS A 336 -9.14 0.73 0.55
C HIS A 336 -8.72 -0.19 1.71
N PRO A 337 -7.84 -1.18 1.49
CA PRO A 337 -7.26 -1.96 2.57
C PRO A 337 -6.66 -1.02 3.61
N VAL A 338 -7.01 -1.22 4.88
CA VAL A 338 -6.42 -0.42 5.96
C VAL A 338 -4.91 -0.60 5.94
N LEU A 339 -4.18 0.50 6.16
CA LEU A 339 -2.73 0.59 5.89
C LEU A 339 -1.92 -0.56 6.48
N THR A 340 -2.19 -0.91 7.75
CA THR A 340 -1.49 -2.01 8.45
C THR A 340 -1.76 -3.36 7.77
N TRP A 341 -3.00 -3.66 7.37
CA TRP A 341 -3.36 -4.92 6.72
C TRP A 341 -2.81 -4.99 5.30
N ARG A 342 -2.77 -3.85 4.59
CA ARG A 342 -2.11 -3.72 3.28
C ARG A 342 -0.63 -4.06 3.38
N ALA A 343 0.08 -3.43 4.33
CA ALA A 343 1.49 -3.69 4.60
C ALA A 343 1.74 -5.15 4.96
N ALA A 344 0.90 -5.76 5.81
CA ALA A 344 1.01 -7.16 6.17
C ALA A 344 0.80 -8.11 4.97
N ALA A 345 -0.13 -7.80 4.06
CA ALA A 345 -0.35 -8.57 2.84
C ALA A 345 0.81 -8.44 1.84
N LEU A 346 1.41 -7.25 1.72
CA LEU A 346 2.58 -6.99 0.89
C LEU A 346 3.86 -7.61 1.46
N ARG A 347 3.95 -7.76 2.78
CA ARG A 347 5.02 -8.52 3.42
C ARG A 347 4.82 -10.03 3.24
N ASN A 348 3.62 -10.54 3.52
CA ASN A 348 3.31 -11.97 3.44
C ASN A 348 2.63 -12.35 2.11
N ARG A 349 3.45 -12.78 1.15
CA ARG A 349 2.99 -13.12 -0.22
C ARG A 349 2.43 -14.54 -0.39
N THR A 350 2.16 -15.27 0.68
CA THR A 350 1.51 -16.60 0.61
C THR A 350 -0.02 -16.51 0.57
N ARG A 351 -0.59 -15.36 0.94
CA ARG A 351 -2.03 -15.11 1.00
C ARG A 351 -2.41 -13.84 0.23
N ALA A 352 -3.69 -13.73 -0.12
CA ALA A 352 -4.21 -12.64 -0.96
C ALA A 352 -4.31 -11.28 -0.24
N GLY A 353 -4.21 -11.26 1.08
CA GLY A 353 -4.62 -10.16 1.93
C GLY A 353 -5.88 -10.47 2.73
N SER A 354 -6.03 -9.82 3.88
CA SER A 354 -7.18 -10.00 4.76
C SER A 354 -8.30 -9.04 4.37
N LEU A 355 -9.51 -9.57 4.11
CA LEU A 355 -10.65 -8.74 3.71
C LEU A 355 -11.61 -8.43 4.87
N TRP A 356 -11.84 -9.44 5.72
CA TRP A 356 -12.89 -9.43 6.75
C TRP A 356 -12.34 -9.35 8.16
N PHE A 357 -11.25 -10.06 8.43
CA PHE A 357 -10.69 -10.20 9.78
C PHE A 357 -9.19 -9.97 9.77
N ALA A 358 -8.70 -9.38 10.87
CA ALA A 358 -7.28 -9.11 11.07
C ALA A 358 -6.45 -10.40 10.92
N PRO A 359 -5.24 -10.31 10.33
CA PRO A 359 -4.29 -11.42 10.34
C PRO A 359 -4.08 -11.97 11.76
N SER A 360 -3.99 -13.30 11.88
CA SER A 360 -3.92 -13.96 13.18
C SER A 360 -2.58 -13.73 13.89
N GLN A 361 -1.47 -13.73 13.15
CA GLN A 361 -0.11 -13.61 13.69
C GLN A 361 0.78 -12.74 12.80
N PRO A 362 1.78 -12.06 13.39
CA PRO A 362 2.78 -11.32 12.63
C PRO A 362 3.73 -12.31 11.94
N LEU A 363 3.84 -12.15 10.64
CA LEU A 363 4.64 -13.03 9.78
C LEU A 363 5.64 -12.17 9.01
N ARG A 364 6.92 -12.56 9.08
CA ARG A 364 8.03 -11.96 8.34
C ARG A 364 8.47 -12.90 7.22
N GLY A 365 9.02 -12.33 6.15
CA GLY A 365 9.43 -13.08 4.96
C GLY A 365 8.95 -12.36 3.71
N ILE A 366 9.71 -11.36 3.28
CA ILE A 366 9.40 -10.61 2.06
C ILE A 366 9.58 -11.55 0.87
N GLY A 367 8.51 -11.74 0.11
CA GLY A 367 8.57 -12.19 -1.28
C GLY A 367 8.89 -13.65 -1.60
N GLY A 368 9.58 -14.37 -0.74
CA GLY A 368 10.11 -15.72 -1.06
C GLY A 368 9.24 -16.90 -0.66
N GLY A 369 8.16 -16.70 0.10
CA GLY A 369 7.33 -17.80 0.64
C GLY A 369 7.95 -18.54 1.83
N ALA A 370 9.20 -18.22 2.16
CA ALA A 370 9.84 -18.56 3.43
C ALA A 370 9.31 -17.62 4.52
N VAL A 371 8.15 -17.97 5.06
CA VAL A 371 7.48 -17.16 6.08
C VAL A 371 7.85 -17.68 7.46
N VAL A 372 8.25 -16.76 8.34
CA VAL A 372 8.59 -17.05 9.72
C VAL A 372 7.68 -16.23 10.63
N PRO A 373 7.11 -16.81 11.70
CA PRO A 373 6.52 -16.02 12.77
C PRO A 373 7.51 -14.96 13.24
N ALA A 374 7.07 -13.71 13.40
CA ALA A 374 7.94 -12.61 13.83
C ALA A 374 8.48 -12.79 15.26
N GLY A 375 7.99 -13.79 16.00
CA GLY A 375 8.20 -13.94 17.44
C GLY A 375 7.35 -12.95 18.23
N PRO A 376 7.67 -12.72 19.51
CA PRO A 376 7.07 -11.65 20.30
C PRO A 376 7.36 -10.29 19.66
N VAL A 377 6.32 -9.64 19.14
CA VAL A 377 6.41 -8.27 18.63
C VAL A 377 6.05 -7.28 19.74
N PRO A 378 6.75 -6.15 19.87
CA PRO A 378 6.37 -5.11 20.83
C PRO A 378 4.93 -4.64 20.56
N THR A 379 4.08 -4.73 21.58
CA THR A 379 2.71 -4.20 21.53
C THR A 379 2.65 -2.89 22.29
N TYR A 380 2.28 -1.82 21.59
CA TYR A 380 2.04 -0.49 22.19
C TYR A 380 0.53 -0.27 22.40
N ASN A 381 -0.10 -1.22 23.07
CA ASN A 381 -1.55 -1.25 23.34
C ASN A 381 -1.91 -0.69 24.72
N HIS A 382 -0.92 -0.37 25.54
CA HIS A 382 -1.08 0.31 26.82
C HIS A 382 -0.45 1.69 26.72
N GLN A 383 -1.18 2.69 27.21
CA GLN A 383 -0.61 4.02 27.37
C GLN A 383 0.49 3.97 28.44
N GLU A 384 1.62 4.59 28.15
CA GLU A 384 2.69 4.72 29.14
C GLU A 384 2.19 5.58 30.31
N THR A 385 2.21 5.00 31.51
CA THR A 385 1.98 5.77 32.74
C THR A 385 3.30 6.41 33.13
N LEU A 386 3.42 7.71 32.88
CA LEU A 386 4.58 8.49 33.32
C LEU A 386 4.64 8.49 34.85
N ALA A 387 5.87 8.54 35.39
CA ALA A 387 6.07 8.75 36.81
C ALA A 387 5.38 10.06 37.26
N PRO A 388 4.86 10.13 38.50
CA PRO A 388 4.32 11.37 39.03
C PRO A 388 5.35 12.50 38.93
N ALA A 389 4.89 13.71 38.68
CA ALA A 389 5.78 14.87 38.66
C ALA A 389 6.52 14.98 40.03
N PRO A 390 7.77 15.46 40.06
CA PRO A 390 8.52 15.62 41.30
C PRO A 390 7.69 16.37 42.37
N GLY A 391 7.49 15.74 43.53
CA GLY A 391 6.69 16.29 44.63
C GLY A 391 5.23 15.83 44.69
N GLN A 392 4.74 15.06 43.70
CA GLN A 392 3.44 14.40 43.79
C GLN A 392 3.58 13.00 44.40
N VAL A 393 2.96 12.81 45.57
CA VAL A 393 2.86 11.48 46.19
C VAL A 393 1.90 10.63 45.36
N PRO A 394 2.25 9.38 44.98
CA PRO A 394 1.34 8.51 44.21
C PRO A 394 0.02 8.32 44.96
N GLN A 395 -1.09 8.82 44.38
CA GLN A 395 -2.44 8.52 44.86
C GLN A 395 -2.79 7.08 44.43
N GLY A 396 -2.42 6.08 45.24
CA GLY A 396 -2.90 4.72 45.01
C GLY A 396 -2.04 3.58 45.52
N LEU A 397 -1.96 3.42 46.84
CA LEU A 397 -1.88 2.10 47.48
C LEU A 397 -2.56 2.20 48.85
N GLN A 398 -3.85 2.55 48.84
CA GLN A 398 -4.71 2.30 50.01
C GLN A 398 -4.93 0.80 50.09
N VAL A 399 -4.13 0.15 50.93
CA VAL A 399 -4.33 -1.22 51.37
C VAL A 399 -5.75 -1.30 51.98
N PRO A 400 -6.62 -2.24 51.56
CA PRO A 400 -7.90 -2.42 52.22
C PRO A 400 -7.63 -2.78 53.69
N GLN A 401 -8.03 -1.93 54.63
CA GLN A 401 -8.12 -2.34 56.03
C GLN A 401 -9.21 -3.41 56.11
N GLY A 402 -8.81 -4.68 56.18
CA GLY A 402 -9.71 -5.79 56.45
C GLY A 402 -10.31 -5.69 57.86
N PRO A 403 -11.53 -6.23 58.08
CA PRO A 403 -12.16 -6.18 59.38
C PRO A 403 -11.62 -7.29 60.30
N GLY A 404 -11.09 -6.90 61.47
CA GLY A 404 -11.14 -7.72 62.69
C GLY A 404 -9.87 -8.45 63.18
N GLY A 405 -9.27 -7.92 64.26
CA GLY A 405 -8.73 -8.65 65.43
C GLY A 405 -7.41 -9.45 65.29
N PRO A 406 -6.72 -9.80 66.41
CA PRO A 406 -7.23 -9.92 67.77
C PRO A 406 -6.47 -9.11 68.85
N GLN A 407 -7.15 -8.97 69.98
CA GLN A 407 -6.66 -8.48 71.27
C GLN A 407 -5.42 -9.27 71.73
N SER A 408 -4.40 -8.57 72.24
CA SER A 408 -3.33 -9.20 73.04
C SER A 408 -3.64 -9.07 74.54
N PRO A 409 -3.43 -10.13 75.33
CA PRO A 409 -3.72 -10.15 76.76
C PRO A 409 -2.60 -9.43 77.55
N GLY A 410 -2.98 -8.83 78.67
CA GLY A 410 -2.10 -7.99 79.47
C GLY A 410 -1.15 -8.68 80.45
N GLY A 411 -0.18 -7.88 80.91
CA GLY A 411 0.51 -7.96 82.20
C GLY A 411 2.00 -8.35 82.14
N PRO A 412 2.81 -8.02 83.17
CA PRO A 412 2.74 -6.94 84.19
C PRO A 412 4.07 -6.13 84.28
N PHE A 413 4.28 -5.38 85.39
CA PHE A 413 5.35 -4.41 85.75
C PHE A 413 5.02 -2.94 85.42
N GLY A 414 4.84 -1.98 86.33
CA GLY A 414 4.99 -1.93 87.80
C GLY A 414 6.01 -0.87 88.22
N ALA A 415 5.54 0.36 88.51
CA ALA A 415 6.00 1.30 89.55
C ALA A 415 5.21 2.60 89.46
#